data_AF-A0A3D0M8L2-F1
#
_entry.id   AF-A0A3D0M8L2-F1
#
_cell.length_a   1.000
_cell.length_b   1.000
_cell.length_c   1.000
_cell.angle_alpha   90.00
_cell.angle_beta   90.00
_cell.angle_gamma   90.00
#
_symmetry.space_group_name_H-M   'P 1'
#
loop_
_entity.id
_entity.type
_entity.pdbx_description
1 polymer ?
#
loop_
_entity_poly.entity_id
_entity_poly.type
_entity_poly.pdbx_seq_one_letter_code
_entity_poly.pdbx_strand_id
1 'polypeptide(L)' 'VWGTDFKGESRTVDMHIKTLRQKLGNCGRQIRTVRGVGYTLSEEMDQDL' A
#
# COMPACT_ATOMS: atom_id res chain seq x y z
N VAL A 1 -11.60 0.54 -7.02
CA VAL A 1 -12.36 1.15 -5.89
C VAL A 1 -11.78 2.50 -5.46
N TRP A 2 -10.48 2.79 -5.44
CA TRP A 2 -10.02 4.20 -5.35
C TRP A 2 -9.32 4.59 -6.66
N GLY A 3 -9.81 5.64 -7.33
CA GLY A 3 -9.24 6.17 -8.57
C GLY A 3 -7.87 6.79 -8.34
N THR A 4 -7.05 6.83 -9.37
CA THR A 4 -5.62 7.21 -9.41
C THR A 4 -5.31 8.67 -9.05
N ASP A 5 -6.18 9.37 -8.34
CA ASP A 5 -6.06 10.81 -8.08
C ASP A 5 -6.18 11.15 -6.58
N PHE A 6 -5.45 10.41 -5.75
CA PHE A 6 -5.41 10.68 -4.31
C PHE A 6 -4.39 11.77 -3.98
N LYS A 7 -4.81 13.03 -4.12
CA LYS A 7 -3.95 14.23 -3.93
C LYS A 7 -4.16 15.01 -2.62
N GLY A 8 -5.05 14.57 -1.71
CA GLY A 8 -5.55 15.43 -0.63
C GLY A 8 -5.39 14.95 0.83
N GLU A 9 -5.53 13.65 1.12
CA GLU A 9 -5.65 13.17 2.51
C GLU A 9 -4.63 12.06 2.88
N SER A 10 -3.40 12.16 2.35
CA SER A 10 -2.39 11.08 2.49
C SER A 10 -2.14 10.63 3.93
N ARG A 11 -2.11 11.55 4.90
CA ARG A 11 -1.73 11.19 6.28
C ARG A 11 -2.65 10.16 6.95
N THR A 12 -3.96 10.25 6.73
CA THR A 12 -4.93 9.32 7.33
C THR A 12 -4.82 7.94 6.70
N VAL A 13 -4.67 7.89 5.37
CA VAL A 13 -4.47 6.63 4.64
C VAL A 13 -3.14 5.99 4.98
N ASP A 14 -2.05 6.77 5.08
CA ASP A 14 -0.73 6.28 5.48
C ASP A 14 -0.78 5.60 6.86
N MET A 15 -1.51 6.21 7.81
CA MET A 15 -1.71 5.64 9.15
C MET A 15 -2.52 4.34 9.10
N HIS A 16 -3.61 4.32 8.32
CA HIS A 16 -4.40 3.10 8.13
C HIS A 16 -3.60 1.99 7.46
N ILE A 17 -2.81 2.30 6.42
CA ILE A 17 -1.93 1.35 5.76
C ILE A 17 -0.85 0.84 6.72
N LYS A 18 -0.28 1.71 7.57
CA LYS A 18 0.70 1.30 8.59
C LYS A 18 0.06 0.33 9.59
N THR A 19 -1.11 0.66 10.13
CA THR A 19 -1.84 -0.23 11.05
C THR A 19 -2.27 -1.53 10.37
N LEU A 20 -2.70 -1.46 9.10
CA LEU A 20 -3.08 -2.64 8.32
C LEU A 20 -1.88 -3.57 8.09
N ARG A 21 -0.72 -3.02 7.71
CA ARG A 21 0.53 -3.79 7.59
C ARG A 21 0.90 -4.50 8.89
N GLN A 22 0.75 -3.81 10.02
CA GLN A 22 1.00 -4.41 11.34
C GLN A 22 0.01 -5.53 11.66
N LYS A 23 -1.30 -5.33 11.39
CA LYS A 23 -2.35 -6.33 11.62
C LYS A 23 -2.21 -7.56 10.73
N LEU A 24 -1.74 -7.38 9.49
CA LEU A 24 -1.53 -8.47 8.54
C LEU A 24 -0.25 -9.27 8.79
N GLY A 25 0.64 -8.81 9.69
CA GLY A 25 1.88 -9.50 10.01
C GLY A 25 2.73 -9.78 8.77
N ASN A 26 3.00 -11.06 8.49
CA ASN A 26 3.81 -11.49 7.33
C ASN A 26 3.19 -11.07 5.99
N CYS A 27 1.85 -11.06 5.89
CA CYS A 27 1.13 -10.65 4.69
C CYS A 27 1.16 -9.12 4.50
N GLY A 28 1.52 -8.35 5.52
CA GLY A 28 1.67 -6.89 5.42
C GLY A 28 2.74 -6.47 4.40
N ARG A 29 3.70 -7.35 4.09
CA ARG A 29 4.73 -7.12 3.06
C ARG A 29 4.18 -7.09 1.64
N GLN A 30 2.98 -7.63 1.41
CA GLN A 30 2.31 -7.62 0.10
C GLN A 30 1.74 -6.24 -0.25
N ILE A 31 1.61 -5.34 0.74
CA ILE A 31 1.16 -3.95 0.50
C ILE A 31 2.35 -3.12 0.02
N ARG A 32 2.40 -2.82 -1.28
CA ARG A 32 3.43 -2.01 -1.91
C ARG A 32 3.00 -0.56 -2.04
N THR A 33 3.93 0.36 -1.81
CA THR A 33 3.71 1.81 -2.02
C THR A 33 4.22 2.21 -3.39
N VAL A 34 3.35 2.74 -4.23
CA VAL A 34 3.68 3.29 -5.55
C VAL A 34 3.73 4.82 -5.42
N ARG A 35 4.93 5.39 -5.49
CA ARG A 35 5.15 6.82 -5.32
C ARG A 35 4.37 7.62 -6.38
N GLY A 36 3.64 8.65 -5.96
CA GLY A 36 2.83 9.47 -6.85
C GLY A 36 1.52 8.83 -7.33
N VAL A 37 1.20 7.60 -6.89
CA VAL A 37 -0.03 6.88 -7.27
C VAL A 37 -0.81 6.41 -6.05
N GLY A 38 -0.18 5.75 -5.08
CA GLY A 38 -0.86 5.23 -3.88
C GLY A 38 -0.30 3.90 -3.37
N TYR A 39 -1.19 2.95 -3.07
CA TYR A 39 -0.84 1.63 -2.53
C TYR A 39 -1.48 0.52 -3.37
N THR A 40 -0.77 -0.58 -3.53
CA THR A 40 -1.27 -1.79 -4.21
C THR A 40 -1.00 -3.02 -3.36
N LEU A 41 -1.83 -4.05 -3.52
CA LEU A 41 -1.66 -5.36 -2.90
C LEU A 41 -1.20 -6.31 -4.01
N SER A 42 0.06 -6.74 -3.97
CA SER A 42 0.61 -7.70 -4.93
C SER A 42 1.03 -8.96 -4.16
N GLU A 43 0.52 -10.12 -4.55
CA GLU A 43 0.97 -11.41 -4.01
C GLU A 43 2.33 -11.83 -4.56
N GLU A 44 2.74 -11.21 -5.67
CA GLU A 44 4.00 -11.48 -6.33
C GLU A 44 5.13 -10.72 -5.66
N MET A 45 6.02 -11.49 -4.99
CA MET A 45 7.44 -11.16 -4.98
C MET A 45 7.83 -11.08 -6.45
N ASP A 46 7.84 -9.86 -7.00
CA ASP A 46 8.38 -9.64 -8.34
C ASP A 46 9.81 -10.17 -8.35
N GLN A 47 9.94 -11.34 -8.96
CA GLN A 47 11.18 -11.93 -9.41
C GLN A 47 11.61 -11.13 -10.64
N ASP A 48 12.19 -9.95 -10.43
CA ASP A 48 12.94 -9.24 -11.46
C ASP A 48 14.18 -8.67 -10.73
N LEU A 49 15.34 -9.35 -10.77
CA LEU A 49 16.37 -9.25 -11.83
C LEU A 49 16.72 -7.80 -12.20
#